data_AF-A0A850DP06-F1
#
_entry.id   AF-A0A850DP06-F1
#
_cell.length_a   1.000
_cell.length_b   1.000
_cell.length_c   1.000
_cell.angle_alpha   90.00
_cell.angle_beta   90.00
_cell.angle_gamma   90.00
#
_symmetry.space_group_name_H-M   'P 1'
#
loop_
_entity.id
_entity.type
_entity.pdbx_description
1 polymer ?
#
loop_
_entity_poly.entity_id
_entity_poly.type
_entity_poly.pdbx_seq_one_letter_code
_entity_poly.pdbx_strand_id
1 'polypeptide(L)'
;MPQQTAVIVLAAGAGTRMRSKTPKVLHPLAGRSMLAHALHAADAIDPTYLVTVVGHDRAQVGAAVDALAAELDREVAVAIQEQQLGTGHAVQCGLTALPADFVGDVVVTSADVPLLDGHTLLALRDEHRSYAEPSAVTVLTFEPDDANGYGRIVRSPEGRLLEIVEHADATPEQAALTEVNSGVYVFDAAVLRTMVQRLSTSNAQHELYLTDVLKLAREAGRAVHGARLVDEAKVTGVNDRVQLAAAGARMNQYILEKHMRAGVTVVDPGSTWVDASVVLGRDVVLWPGVQLYGDTVVDEDAQVGPDCTLKNTRVGAAARVVRSHGEESVVGPGAVVGPFAYLRPGTELGVSAKLGAFVETKNSTIGAHSKVPHLTYVGDATIGEHSNIGASSVFVNYDGVRKHRTVVGSHVRAGSDTMFIAPVVVGDGAYTAAGTVLRRNVPPGALAVSGGPQRNIDGWVQRHRADTDPARAAAKAKAAQETTTEQKDGDAT
;
A
#
# COMPACT_ATOMS: atom_id res chain seq x y z
N MET A 1 27.71 30.72 7.11
CA MET A 1 27.13 29.41 7.45
C MET A 1 26.02 29.14 6.45
N PRO A 2 25.73 27.88 6.07
CA PRO A 2 24.56 27.58 5.26
C PRO A 2 23.29 28.09 5.98
N GLN A 3 22.37 28.68 5.22
CA GLN A 3 21.11 29.20 5.75
C GLN A 3 20.23 28.05 6.23
N GLN A 4 19.93 28.04 7.53
CA GLN A 4 19.16 26.97 8.18
C GLN A 4 17.71 26.97 7.67
N THR A 5 17.07 25.81 7.73
CA THR A 5 15.65 25.66 7.36
C THR A 5 14.94 24.93 8.50
N ALA A 6 13.82 25.46 8.96
CA ALA A 6 12.88 24.78 9.82
C ALA A 6 11.58 24.51 9.05
N VAL A 7 10.90 23.41 9.35
CA VAL A 7 9.58 23.10 8.79
C VAL A 7 8.58 22.94 9.92
N ILE A 8 7.44 23.61 9.81
CA ILE A 8 6.30 23.49 10.72
C ILE A 8 5.13 22.87 9.95
N VAL A 9 4.72 21.68 10.36
CA VAL A 9 3.57 20.94 9.81
C VAL A 9 2.36 21.12 10.72
N LEU A 10 1.30 21.73 10.21
CA LEU A 10 0.06 21.98 10.95
C LEU A 10 -0.85 20.75 10.92
N ALA A 11 -1.14 20.16 12.09
CA ALA A 11 -1.97 18.96 12.23
C ALA A 11 -3.02 19.07 13.37
N ALA A 12 -3.36 20.28 13.79
CA ALA A 12 -4.18 20.53 14.98
C ALA A 12 -5.71 20.59 14.72
N GLY A 13 -6.14 20.51 13.45
CA GLY A 13 -7.55 20.64 13.06
C GLY A 13 -8.42 19.43 13.45
N ALA A 14 -9.65 19.70 13.95
CA ALA A 14 -10.57 18.68 14.46
C ALA A 14 -11.18 17.74 13.39
N GLY A 15 -11.19 18.13 12.11
CA GLY A 15 -11.52 17.22 11.01
C GLY A 15 -12.95 16.64 11.00
N THR A 16 -13.93 17.32 11.58
CA THR A 16 -15.31 16.83 11.80
C THR A 16 -16.02 16.33 10.54
N ARG A 17 -15.70 16.88 9.36
CA ARG A 17 -16.23 16.48 8.05
C ARG A 17 -15.89 15.04 7.64
N MET A 18 -14.83 14.45 8.22
CA MET A 18 -14.45 13.04 7.98
C MET A 18 -15.43 12.03 8.59
N ARG A 19 -16.23 12.46 9.58
CA ARG A 19 -17.18 11.62 10.34
C ARG A 19 -16.53 10.30 10.79
N SER A 20 -15.38 10.40 11.45
CA SER A 20 -14.54 9.25 11.82
C SER A 20 -14.09 9.33 13.27
N LYS A 21 -13.86 8.17 13.89
CA LYS A 21 -13.16 8.08 15.19
C LYS A 21 -11.65 8.23 15.04
N THR A 22 -11.13 7.95 13.85
CA THR A 22 -9.73 8.17 13.49
C THR A 22 -9.54 9.66 13.20
N PRO A 23 -8.52 10.33 13.78
CA PRO A 23 -8.20 11.71 13.46
C PRO A 23 -8.01 11.92 11.95
N LYS A 24 -8.38 13.10 11.43
CA LYS A 24 -8.34 13.38 9.98
C LYS A 24 -7.00 13.00 9.36
N VAL A 25 -5.91 13.55 9.90
CA VAL A 25 -4.53 13.39 9.39
C VAL A 25 -4.01 11.94 9.46
N LEU A 26 -4.68 11.05 10.21
CA LEU A 26 -4.30 9.64 10.34
C LEU A 26 -5.04 8.72 9.35
N HIS A 27 -5.92 9.23 8.50
CA HIS A 27 -6.52 8.42 7.46
C HIS A 27 -5.47 8.03 6.39
N PRO A 28 -5.44 6.76 5.96
CA PRO A 28 -4.43 6.26 5.05
C PRO A 28 -4.77 6.52 3.58
N LEU A 29 -3.73 6.70 2.77
CA LEU A 29 -3.74 6.60 1.31
C LEU A 29 -2.35 6.12 0.84
N ALA A 30 -2.31 5.20 -0.13
CA ALA A 30 -1.06 4.60 -0.64
C ALA A 30 -0.10 4.13 0.48
N GLY A 31 -0.63 3.40 1.48
CA GLY A 31 0.16 2.77 2.54
C GLY A 31 0.55 3.67 3.71
N ARG A 32 0.34 4.98 3.61
CA ARG A 32 0.74 5.97 4.62
C ARG A 32 -0.43 6.84 5.05
N SER A 33 -0.40 7.33 6.29
CA SER A 33 -1.34 8.38 6.71
C SER A 33 -1.04 9.70 6.01
N MET A 34 -2.00 10.63 5.96
CA MET A 34 -1.75 11.97 5.42
C MET A 34 -0.63 12.70 6.17
N LEU A 35 -0.58 12.53 7.50
CA LEU A 35 0.52 13.01 8.33
C LEU A 35 1.87 12.42 7.91
N ALA A 36 1.92 11.10 7.68
CA ALA A 36 3.14 10.43 7.25
C ALA A 36 3.63 10.94 5.90
N HIS A 37 2.73 11.18 4.93
CA HIS A 37 3.10 11.81 3.66
C HIS A 37 3.68 13.22 3.85
N ALA A 38 3.02 14.06 4.64
CA ALA A 38 3.49 15.42 4.90
C ALA A 38 4.86 15.45 5.60
N LEU A 39 5.11 14.56 6.56
CA LEU A 39 6.39 14.48 7.26
C LEU A 39 7.50 13.92 6.38
N HIS A 40 7.23 12.95 5.52
CA HIS A 40 8.20 12.49 4.52
C HIS A 40 8.56 13.59 3.50
N ALA A 41 7.58 14.37 3.07
CA ALA A 41 7.82 15.50 2.17
C ALA A 41 8.67 16.59 2.83
N ALA A 42 8.35 16.91 4.09
CA ALA A 42 9.12 17.86 4.89
C ALA A 42 10.55 17.37 5.18
N ASP A 43 10.72 16.08 5.45
CA ASP A 43 12.02 15.46 5.69
C ASP A 43 12.93 15.50 4.46
N ALA A 44 12.35 15.29 3.27
CA ALA A 44 13.10 15.25 2.01
C ALA A 44 13.84 16.55 1.64
N ILE A 45 13.55 17.68 2.30
CA ILE A 45 14.30 18.94 2.12
C ILE A 45 15.42 19.15 3.16
N ASP A 46 15.69 18.12 3.97
CA ASP A 46 16.71 18.08 5.03
C ASP A 46 16.67 19.29 5.98
N PRO A 47 15.53 19.55 6.66
CA PRO A 47 15.42 20.69 7.54
C PRO A 47 16.16 20.45 8.86
N THR A 48 16.82 21.51 9.34
CA THR A 48 17.51 21.55 10.64
C THR A 48 16.54 21.27 11.80
N TYR A 49 15.29 21.74 11.68
CA TYR A 49 14.23 21.47 12.65
C TYR A 49 12.95 21.06 11.93
N LEU A 50 12.33 19.97 12.37
CA LEU A 50 11.01 19.54 11.90
C LEU A 50 10.06 19.53 13.08
N VAL A 51 8.99 20.32 12.97
CA VAL A 51 8.00 20.52 14.03
C VAL A 51 6.63 20.13 13.52
N THR A 52 5.88 19.36 14.31
CA THR A 52 4.45 19.08 14.06
C THR A 52 3.60 19.74 15.13
N VAL A 53 2.59 20.50 14.72
CA VAL A 53 1.65 21.15 15.62
C VAL A 53 0.40 20.28 15.79
N VAL A 54 0.11 19.84 17.01
CA VAL A 54 -1.02 18.94 17.32
C VAL A 54 -2.06 19.63 18.22
N GLY A 55 -3.32 19.19 18.13
CA GLY A 55 -4.46 19.82 18.82
C GLY A 55 -5.44 18.81 19.45
N HIS A 56 -6.71 18.84 19.02
CA HIS A 56 -7.84 18.09 19.61
C HIS A 56 -7.57 16.58 19.88
N ASP A 57 -6.84 15.91 18.99
CA ASP A 57 -6.51 14.48 19.09
C ASP A 57 -5.02 14.20 19.41
N ARG A 58 -4.37 15.10 20.16
CA ARG A 58 -2.91 15.09 20.41
C ARG A 58 -2.31 13.77 20.86
N ALA A 59 -3.03 12.93 21.61
CA ALA A 59 -2.50 11.65 22.07
C ALA A 59 -2.31 10.65 20.91
N GLN A 60 -3.30 10.52 20.03
CA GLN A 60 -3.22 9.63 18.88
C GLN A 60 -2.26 10.17 17.82
N VAL A 61 -2.34 11.48 17.55
CA VAL A 61 -1.47 12.14 16.56
C VAL A 61 -0.01 12.16 17.05
N GLY A 62 0.23 12.46 18.33
CA GLY A 62 1.56 12.45 18.93
C GLY A 62 2.21 11.06 18.86
N ALA A 63 1.48 9.99 19.22
CA ALA A 63 2.00 8.63 19.10
C ALA A 63 2.36 8.26 17.64
N ALA A 64 1.59 8.76 16.67
CA ALA A 64 1.91 8.58 15.25
C ALA A 64 3.16 9.38 14.84
N VAL A 65 3.34 10.60 15.35
CA VAL A 65 4.57 11.40 15.14
C VAL A 65 5.79 10.67 15.71
N ASP A 66 5.70 10.12 16.92
CA ASP A 66 6.82 9.39 17.56
C ASP A 66 7.24 8.16 16.72
N ALA A 67 6.26 7.41 16.20
CA ALA A 67 6.52 6.27 15.33
C ALA A 67 7.20 6.70 14.02
N LEU A 68 6.75 7.82 13.43
CA LEU A 68 7.31 8.36 12.18
C LEU A 68 8.71 8.97 12.40
N ALA A 69 8.96 9.59 13.54
CA ALA A 69 10.28 10.08 13.92
C ALA A 69 11.32 8.95 13.97
N ALA A 70 10.92 7.79 14.52
CA ALA A 70 11.74 6.58 14.53
C ALA A 70 11.93 5.99 13.12
N GLU A 71 10.89 5.99 12.27
CA GLU A 71 10.99 5.53 10.87
C GLU A 71 11.94 6.39 10.03
N LEU A 72 11.87 7.71 10.20
CA LEU A 72 12.68 8.69 9.48
C LEU A 72 14.10 8.85 10.06
N ASP A 73 14.43 8.15 11.16
CA ASP A 73 15.69 8.29 11.91
C ASP A 73 16.02 9.76 12.25
N ARG A 74 15.01 10.53 12.69
CA ARG A 74 15.16 11.95 13.02
C ARG A 74 14.30 12.39 14.18
N GLU A 75 14.71 13.47 14.83
CA GLU A 75 13.86 14.16 15.78
C GLU A 75 12.75 14.93 15.05
N VAL A 76 11.50 14.74 15.53
CA VAL A 76 10.34 15.54 15.14
C VAL A 76 9.75 16.15 16.41
N ALA A 77 9.91 17.45 16.58
CA ALA A 77 9.39 18.14 17.75
C ALA A 77 7.87 18.27 17.67
N VAL A 78 7.18 18.05 18.78
CA VAL A 78 5.72 18.20 18.86
C VAL A 78 5.38 19.49 19.61
N ALA A 79 4.70 20.41 18.94
CA ALA A 79 4.15 21.61 19.55
C ALA A 79 2.64 21.44 19.77
N ILE A 80 2.13 21.88 20.93
CA ILE A 80 0.72 21.69 21.30
C ILE A 80 -0.04 23.00 21.10
N GLN A 81 -1.10 22.95 20.29
CA GLN A 81 -2.11 23.98 20.18
C GLN A 81 -3.32 23.59 21.04
N GLU A 82 -3.34 24.05 22.30
CA GLU A 82 -4.43 23.76 23.27
C GLU A 82 -5.80 24.24 22.77
N GLN A 83 -5.85 25.41 22.15
CA GLN A 83 -7.08 26.02 21.60
C GLN A 83 -6.91 26.30 20.10
N GLN A 84 -7.87 25.86 19.29
CA GLN A 84 -7.88 26.10 17.84
C GLN A 84 -8.30 27.55 17.52
N LEU A 85 -7.39 28.50 17.76
CA LEU A 85 -7.58 29.94 17.51
C LEU A 85 -7.10 30.37 16.10
N GLY A 86 -7.08 29.45 15.13
CA GLY A 86 -6.63 29.70 13.76
C GLY A 86 -5.20 29.25 13.42
N THR A 87 -4.85 29.37 12.14
CA THR A 87 -3.56 28.92 11.56
C THR A 87 -2.37 29.75 12.04
N GLY A 88 -2.55 31.05 12.24
CA GLY A 88 -1.53 31.93 12.82
C GLY A 88 -1.19 31.54 14.26
N HIS A 89 -2.19 31.18 15.07
CA HIS A 89 -1.96 30.64 16.41
C HIS A 89 -1.21 29.30 16.37
N ALA A 90 -1.55 28.42 15.42
CA ALA A 90 -0.86 27.15 15.27
C ALA A 90 0.64 27.35 14.94
N VAL A 91 0.96 28.32 14.08
CA VAL A 91 2.36 28.70 13.79
C VAL A 91 3.03 29.31 15.02
N GLN A 92 2.36 30.17 15.80
CA GLN A 92 2.90 30.66 17.07
C GLN A 92 3.29 29.50 18.01
N CYS A 93 2.43 28.49 18.15
CA CYS A 93 2.74 27.29 18.93
C CYS A 93 3.97 26.55 18.36
N GLY A 94 4.02 26.33 17.04
CA GLY A 94 5.13 25.67 16.37
C GLY A 94 6.47 26.39 16.56
N LEU A 95 6.46 27.72 16.52
CA LEU A 95 7.65 28.55 16.75
C LEU A 95 8.22 28.46 18.16
N THR A 96 7.46 27.97 19.14
CA THR A 96 7.96 27.76 20.52
C THR A 96 8.85 26.52 20.63
N ALA A 97 8.74 25.58 19.67
CA ALA A 97 9.61 24.40 19.60
C ALA A 97 10.95 24.69 18.89
N LEU A 98 11.10 25.85 18.25
CA LEU A 98 12.35 26.29 17.65
C LEU A 98 13.20 27.10 18.65
N PRO A 99 14.54 27.01 18.62
CA PRO A 99 15.40 27.87 19.43
C PRO A 99 15.06 29.35 19.28
N ALA A 100 15.12 30.10 20.38
CA ALA A 100 14.77 31.53 20.39
C ALA A 100 15.67 32.36 19.46
N ASP A 101 16.92 31.94 19.28
CA ASP A 101 17.94 32.52 18.41
C ASP A 101 18.02 31.86 17.02
N PHE A 102 17.05 31.01 16.66
CA PHE A 102 16.98 30.43 15.32
C PHE A 102 16.90 31.52 14.24
N VAL A 103 17.83 31.46 13.28
CA VAL A 103 17.88 32.34 12.10
C VAL A 103 17.90 31.48 10.85
N GLY A 104 17.02 31.78 9.91
CA GLY A 104 16.90 31.04 8.66
C GLY A 104 15.47 31.07 8.15
N ASP A 105 15.12 30.09 7.33
CA ASP A 105 13.82 30.02 6.69
C ASP A 105 12.90 29.10 7.48
N VAL A 106 11.64 29.49 7.61
CA VAL A 106 10.58 28.66 8.18
C VAL A 106 9.59 28.30 7.09
N VAL A 107 9.59 27.03 6.69
CA VAL A 107 8.58 26.46 5.81
C VAL A 107 7.36 26.12 6.66
N VAL A 108 6.18 26.53 6.23
CA VAL A 108 4.91 26.15 6.88
C VAL A 108 4.07 25.38 5.88
N THR A 109 3.55 24.23 6.29
CA THR A 109 2.63 23.40 5.49
C THR A 109 1.59 22.73 6.39
N SER A 110 0.62 22.04 5.81
CA SER A 110 -0.46 21.35 6.51
C SER A 110 -0.36 19.83 6.32
N ALA A 111 -0.77 19.06 7.33
CA ALA A 111 -0.80 17.59 7.27
C ALA A 111 -1.97 17.03 6.45
N ASP A 112 -2.87 17.89 5.95
CA ASP A 112 -4.03 17.49 5.15
C ASP A 112 -3.85 17.71 3.64
N VAL A 113 -2.66 18.08 3.18
CA VAL A 113 -2.25 18.15 1.77
C VAL A 113 -1.28 17.00 1.43
N PRO A 114 -1.75 15.73 1.41
CA PRO A 114 -0.88 14.56 1.38
C PRO A 114 -0.12 14.36 0.06
N LEU A 115 -0.46 15.10 -1.00
CA LEU A 115 0.20 15.00 -2.31
C LEU A 115 1.38 15.96 -2.46
N LEU A 116 1.61 16.83 -1.47
CA LEU A 116 2.76 17.72 -1.46
C LEU A 116 4.04 16.89 -1.33
N ASP A 117 5.01 17.11 -2.21
CA ASP A 117 6.28 16.39 -2.20
C ASP A 117 7.47 17.28 -1.83
N GLY A 118 8.57 16.64 -1.47
CA GLY A 118 9.81 17.33 -1.11
C GLY A 118 10.39 18.16 -2.26
N HIS A 119 10.17 17.75 -3.51
CA HIS A 119 10.65 18.51 -4.68
C HIS A 119 9.96 19.87 -4.78
N THR A 120 8.64 19.93 -4.60
CA THR A 120 7.87 21.18 -4.60
C THR A 120 8.24 22.06 -3.40
N LEU A 121 8.44 21.49 -2.21
CA LEU A 121 8.90 22.24 -1.04
C LEU A 121 10.31 22.82 -1.24
N LEU A 122 11.21 22.03 -1.82
CA LEU A 122 12.58 22.46 -2.14
C LEU A 122 12.57 23.62 -3.14
N ALA A 123 11.79 23.47 -4.22
CA ALA A 123 11.65 24.50 -5.25
C ALA A 123 11.10 25.81 -4.68
N LEU A 124 10.09 25.76 -3.81
CA LEU A 124 9.53 26.94 -3.16
C LEU A 124 10.57 27.66 -2.28
N ARG A 125 11.35 26.91 -1.49
CA ARG A 125 12.42 27.46 -0.66
C ARG A 125 13.53 28.08 -1.50
N ASP A 126 13.93 27.40 -2.57
CA ASP A 126 15.00 27.91 -3.44
C ASP A 126 14.52 29.15 -4.20
N GLU A 127 13.24 29.21 -4.60
CA GLU A 127 12.63 30.42 -5.16
C GLU A 127 12.61 31.57 -4.15
N HIS A 128 12.22 31.33 -2.90
CA HIS A 128 12.27 32.32 -1.81
C HIS A 128 13.65 32.95 -1.64
N ARG A 129 14.71 32.16 -1.83
CA ARG A 129 16.11 32.61 -1.76
C ARG A 129 16.62 33.28 -3.04
N SER A 130 15.95 33.08 -4.16
CA SER A 130 16.42 33.54 -5.49
C SER A 130 16.14 35.03 -5.76
N TYR A 131 15.22 35.63 -5.02
CA TYR A 131 14.84 37.03 -5.21
C TYR A 131 15.98 37.97 -4.84
N ALA A 132 16.11 39.07 -5.61
CA ALA A 132 17.18 40.04 -5.43
C ALA A 132 17.09 40.79 -4.08
N GLU A 133 15.86 41.06 -3.63
CA GLU A 133 15.60 41.56 -2.28
C GLU A 133 15.30 40.36 -1.37
N PRO A 134 15.84 40.32 -0.14
CA PRO A 134 15.51 39.27 0.82
C PRO A 134 14.00 39.18 1.05
N SER A 135 13.43 38.03 0.69
CA SER A 135 12.00 37.76 0.83
C SER A 135 11.64 37.61 2.30
N ALA A 136 10.64 38.33 2.78
CA ALA A 136 10.04 38.06 4.08
C ALA A 136 9.09 36.87 4.04
N VAL A 137 8.33 36.75 2.94
CA VAL A 137 7.35 35.70 2.73
C VAL A 137 7.32 35.32 1.26
N THR A 138 7.38 34.03 0.96
CA THR A 138 6.96 33.48 -0.32
C THR A 138 5.84 32.49 -0.08
N VAL A 139 4.68 32.72 -0.70
CA VAL A 139 3.53 31.81 -0.64
C VAL A 139 3.43 31.01 -1.94
N LEU A 140 3.14 29.72 -1.85
CA LEU A 140 2.81 28.91 -3.01
C LEU A 140 1.34 29.14 -3.40
N THR A 141 1.08 29.49 -4.64
CA THR A 141 -0.25 29.80 -5.17
C THR A 141 -0.62 28.87 -6.31
N PHE A 142 -1.91 28.74 -6.62
CA PHE A 142 -2.39 27.92 -7.75
C PHE A 142 -3.76 28.43 -8.23
N GLU A 143 -4.27 27.87 -9.33
CA GLU A 143 -5.58 28.21 -9.89
C GLU A 143 -6.44 26.94 -10.03
N PRO A 144 -7.30 26.62 -9.05
CA PRO A 144 -8.20 25.46 -9.12
C PRO A 144 -9.35 25.68 -10.12
N ASP A 145 -9.97 24.57 -10.53
CA ASP A 145 -11.25 24.58 -11.26
C ASP A 145 -12.36 25.31 -10.47
N ASP A 146 -12.39 25.13 -9.15
CA ASP A 146 -13.28 25.84 -8.23
C ASP A 146 -12.49 26.48 -7.08
N ALA A 147 -12.40 27.81 -7.10
CA ALA A 147 -11.72 28.59 -6.08
C ALA A 147 -12.53 28.71 -4.77
N ASN A 148 -13.78 28.26 -4.71
CA ASN A 148 -14.64 28.42 -3.55
C ASN A 148 -14.00 27.88 -2.25
N GLY A 149 -14.08 28.66 -1.16
CA GLY A 149 -13.51 28.29 0.15
C GLY A 149 -12.01 28.55 0.34
N TYR A 150 -11.24 28.87 -0.70
CA TYR A 150 -9.81 29.22 -0.56
C TYR A 150 -9.57 30.73 -0.33
N GLY A 151 -8.44 31.07 0.28
CA GLY A 151 -7.97 32.46 0.33
C GLY A 151 -7.56 32.97 -1.06
N ARG A 152 -8.05 34.15 -1.45
CA ARG A 152 -7.82 34.78 -2.76
C ARG A 152 -6.51 35.55 -2.80
N ILE A 153 -5.74 35.37 -3.87
CA ILE A 153 -4.49 36.09 -4.10
C ILE A 153 -4.80 37.43 -4.77
N VAL A 154 -4.59 38.53 -4.05
CA VAL A 154 -4.77 39.88 -4.59
C VAL A 154 -3.42 40.40 -5.07
N ARG A 155 -3.35 40.80 -6.35
CA ARG A 155 -2.14 41.38 -6.96
C ARG A 155 -2.36 42.82 -7.40
N SER A 156 -1.28 43.59 -7.44
CA SER A 156 -1.27 44.93 -8.04
C SER A 156 -1.29 44.84 -9.57
N PRO A 157 -1.58 45.95 -10.29
CA PRO A 157 -1.47 45.98 -11.75
C PRO A 157 -0.09 45.57 -12.29
N GLU A 158 0.97 45.78 -11.51
CA GLU A 158 2.35 45.38 -11.81
C GLU A 158 2.64 43.92 -11.44
N GLY A 159 1.63 43.15 -11.04
CA GLY A 159 1.73 41.72 -10.69
C GLY A 159 2.27 41.43 -9.29
N ARG A 160 2.52 42.47 -8.48
CA ARG A 160 3.05 42.31 -7.12
C ARG A 160 1.98 41.77 -6.18
N LEU A 161 2.36 40.83 -5.32
CA LEU A 161 1.46 40.28 -4.32
C LEU A 161 1.11 41.34 -3.27
N LEU A 162 -0.19 41.59 -3.07
CA LEU A 162 -0.68 42.60 -2.15
C LEU A 162 -1.12 41.98 -0.82
N GLU A 163 -2.10 41.10 -0.86
CA GLU A 163 -2.64 40.44 0.33
C GLU A 163 -3.30 39.12 -0.07
N ILE A 164 -3.61 38.31 0.93
CA ILE A 164 -4.43 37.12 0.78
C ILE A 164 -5.74 37.40 1.54
N VAL A 165 -6.88 37.25 0.87
CA VAL A 165 -8.19 37.51 1.48
C VAL A 165 -8.95 36.20 1.62
N GLU A 166 -9.27 35.79 2.84
CA GLU A 166 -10.04 34.57 3.08
C GLU A 166 -11.42 34.65 2.42
N HIS A 167 -11.95 33.51 2.00
CA HIS A 167 -13.23 33.45 1.29
C HIS A 167 -14.39 34.09 2.07
N ALA A 168 -14.39 33.95 3.40
CA ALA A 168 -15.41 34.51 4.28
C ALA A 168 -15.35 36.04 4.40
N ASP A 169 -14.20 36.64 4.08
CA ASP A 169 -13.92 38.07 4.22
C ASP A 169 -13.85 38.79 2.84
N ALA A 170 -13.92 38.03 1.75
CA ALA A 170 -13.78 38.54 0.38
C ALA A 170 -15.00 39.35 -0.09
N THR A 171 -14.76 40.50 -0.73
CA THR A 171 -15.82 41.19 -1.49
C THR A 171 -16.23 40.37 -2.72
N PRO A 172 -17.38 40.65 -3.36
CA PRO A 172 -17.78 39.96 -4.59
C PRO A 172 -16.70 40.00 -5.70
N GLU A 173 -15.99 41.12 -5.81
CA GLU A 173 -14.91 41.30 -6.79
C GLU A 173 -13.68 40.45 -6.43
N GLN A 174 -13.34 40.37 -5.15
CA GLN A 174 -12.23 39.54 -4.68
C GLN A 174 -12.57 38.05 -4.78
N ALA A 175 -13.81 37.66 -4.48
CA ALA A 175 -14.29 36.29 -4.56
C ALA A 175 -14.25 35.74 -6.01
N ALA A 176 -14.33 36.62 -7.00
CA ALA A 176 -14.21 36.30 -8.42
C ALA A 176 -12.75 36.05 -8.89
N LEU A 177 -11.74 36.35 -8.06
CA LEU A 177 -10.35 36.00 -8.37
C LEU A 177 -10.17 34.47 -8.37
N THR A 178 -9.39 33.97 -9.32
CA THR A 178 -9.17 32.53 -9.54
C THR A 178 -7.85 32.03 -8.96
N GLU A 179 -6.85 32.89 -8.78
CA GLU A 179 -5.60 32.54 -8.12
C GLU A 179 -5.82 32.48 -6.59
N VAL A 180 -5.44 31.36 -5.99
CA VAL A 180 -5.70 31.07 -4.58
C VAL A 180 -4.43 30.67 -3.82
N ASN A 181 -4.52 30.81 -2.51
CA ASN A 181 -3.53 30.41 -1.54
C ASN A 181 -3.52 28.89 -1.32
N SER A 182 -2.35 28.26 -1.37
CA SER A 182 -2.18 26.84 -1.02
C SER A 182 -2.11 26.57 0.48
N GLY A 183 -1.82 27.59 1.30
CA GLY A 183 -1.47 27.40 2.71
C GLY A 183 -0.05 26.88 2.92
N VAL A 184 0.79 26.85 1.88
CA VAL A 184 2.21 26.49 1.95
C VAL A 184 3.06 27.74 1.77
N TYR A 185 4.00 27.97 2.69
CA TYR A 185 4.77 29.20 2.78
C TYR A 185 6.23 28.94 3.09
N VAL A 186 7.08 29.90 2.74
CA VAL A 186 8.44 30.05 3.26
C VAL A 186 8.58 31.46 3.81
N PHE A 187 8.98 31.56 5.07
CA PHE A 187 9.16 32.83 5.77
C PHE A 187 10.60 33.04 6.19
N ASP A 188 11.04 34.30 6.24
CA ASP A 188 12.16 34.67 7.13
C ASP A 188 11.72 34.50 8.59
N ALA A 189 12.52 33.77 9.38
CA ALA A 189 12.17 33.44 10.77
C ALA A 189 11.95 34.69 11.65
N ALA A 190 12.75 35.74 11.48
CA ALA A 190 12.67 36.94 12.32
C ALA A 190 11.40 37.76 11.98
N VAL A 191 11.08 37.88 10.69
CA VAL A 191 9.85 38.52 10.23
C VAL A 191 8.64 37.72 10.72
N LEU A 192 8.64 36.39 10.54
CA LEU A 192 7.53 35.55 10.98
C LEU A 192 7.27 35.72 12.48
N ARG A 193 8.30 35.58 13.34
CA ARG A 193 8.18 35.74 14.80
C ARG A 193 7.61 37.10 15.19
N THR A 194 7.97 38.16 14.47
CA THR A 194 7.48 39.53 14.74
C THR A 194 6.03 39.69 14.32
N MET A 195 5.69 39.23 13.11
CA MET A 195 4.39 39.51 12.49
C MET A 195 3.28 38.64 13.07
N VAL A 196 3.56 37.39 13.46
CA VAL A 196 2.54 36.54 14.10
C VAL A 196 2.02 37.13 15.42
N GLN A 197 2.83 37.91 16.15
CA GLN A 197 2.40 38.57 17.39
C GLN A 197 1.46 39.77 17.16
N ARG A 198 1.37 40.24 15.91
CA ARG A 198 0.53 41.39 15.51
C ARG A 198 -0.81 40.96 14.91
N LEU A 199 -1.06 39.65 14.80
CA LEU A 199 -2.32 39.12 14.29
C LEU A 199 -3.48 39.50 15.20
N SER A 200 -4.66 39.67 14.61
CA SER A 200 -5.89 40.03 15.32
C SER A 200 -7.05 39.12 14.89
N THR A 201 -8.07 39.02 15.72
CA THR A 201 -9.29 38.24 15.45
C THR A 201 -10.41 39.09 14.82
N SER A 202 -10.06 40.23 14.22
CA SER A 202 -11.00 41.14 13.56
C SER A 202 -11.31 40.68 12.13
N ASN A 203 -11.84 39.47 12.01
CA ASN A 203 -12.27 38.84 10.75
C ASN A 203 -13.56 38.02 10.97
N ALA A 204 -14.14 37.52 9.89
CA ALA A 204 -15.41 36.81 9.90
C ALA A 204 -15.42 35.54 10.78
N GLN A 205 -14.28 34.89 10.99
CA GLN A 205 -14.17 33.67 11.81
C GLN A 205 -13.71 33.92 13.25
N HIS A 206 -13.30 35.15 13.58
CA HIS A 206 -12.69 35.50 14.86
C HIS A 206 -11.43 34.67 15.20
N GLU A 207 -10.65 34.32 14.17
CA GLU A 207 -9.44 33.51 14.28
C GLU A 207 -8.17 34.32 13.97
N LEU A 208 -7.00 33.84 14.38
CA LEU A 208 -5.71 34.40 13.97
C LEU A 208 -5.30 33.76 12.64
N TYR A 209 -5.50 34.48 11.53
CA TYR A 209 -5.13 33.98 10.21
C TYR A 209 -3.65 34.15 9.91
N LEU A 210 -2.98 33.07 9.50
CA LEU A 210 -1.58 33.16 9.03
C LEU A 210 -1.45 34.03 7.77
N THR A 211 -2.50 34.09 6.95
CA THR A 211 -2.54 34.87 5.70
C THR A 211 -2.31 36.36 5.93
N ASP A 212 -2.73 36.91 7.07
CA ASP A 212 -2.52 38.31 7.46
C ASP A 212 -1.03 38.66 7.71
N VAL A 213 -0.18 37.67 8.00
CA VAL A 213 1.28 37.91 8.14
C VAL A 213 1.86 38.52 6.87
N LEU A 214 1.36 38.11 5.71
CA LEU A 214 1.83 38.62 4.42
C LEU A 214 1.54 40.12 4.29
N LYS A 215 0.31 40.52 4.61
CA LYS A 215 -0.11 41.93 4.61
C LYS A 215 0.71 42.77 5.59
N LEU A 216 0.89 42.27 6.82
CA LEU A 216 1.66 42.94 7.86
C LEU A 216 3.15 43.10 7.50
N ALA A 217 3.74 42.08 6.86
CA ALA A 217 5.13 42.13 6.39
C ALA A 217 5.30 43.19 5.29
N ARG A 218 4.38 43.23 4.32
CA ARG A 218 4.36 44.24 3.25
C ARG A 218 4.20 45.66 3.80
N GLU A 219 3.27 45.87 4.74
CA GLU A 219 3.06 47.18 5.40
C GLU A 219 4.30 47.64 6.20
N ALA A 220 5.11 46.70 6.69
CA ALA A 220 6.40 46.96 7.31
C ALA A 220 7.55 47.17 6.30
N GLY A 221 7.25 47.29 5.00
CA GLY A 221 8.22 47.53 3.93
C GLY A 221 9.09 46.31 3.60
N ARG A 222 8.63 45.10 3.91
CA ARG A 222 9.33 43.85 3.56
C ARG A 222 8.82 43.27 2.25
N ALA A 223 9.69 42.59 1.51
CA ALA A 223 9.36 41.96 0.23
C ALA A 223 8.49 40.71 0.43
N VAL A 224 7.43 40.59 -0.36
CA VAL A 224 6.50 39.45 -0.35
C VAL A 224 6.28 38.94 -1.76
N HIS A 225 6.28 37.61 -1.93
CA HIS A 225 6.26 36.96 -3.23
C HIS A 225 5.24 35.83 -3.28
N GLY A 226 4.74 35.54 -4.47
CA GLY A 226 3.85 34.41 -4.74
C GLY A 226 4.44 33.54 -5.84
N ALA A 227 4.73 32.29 -5.52
CA ALA A 227 5.26 31.27 -6.42
C ALA A 227 4.09 30.44 -6.97
N ARG A 228 3.86 30.45 -8.28
CA ARG A 228 2.70 29.77 -8.87
C ARG A 228 3.02 28.31 -9.20
N LEU A 229 2.27 27.39 -8.60
CA LEU A 229 2.30 25.97 -8.89
C LEU A 229 1.42 25.63 -10.09
N VAL A 230 1.91 24.75 -10.97
CA VAL A 230 1.14 24.26 -12.13
C VAL A 230 0.26 23.07 -11.77
N ASP A 231 0.77 22.13 -10.97
CA ASP A 231 0.04 20.92 -10.56
C ASP A 231 -0.66 21.15 -9.22
N GLU A 232 -1.86 21.72 -9.28
CA GLU A 232 -2.69 22.04 -8.12
C GLU A 232 -2.94 20.87 -7.17
N ALA A 233 -2.96 19.64 -7.69
CA ALA A 233 -3.31 18.47 -6.88
C ALA A 233 -2.31 18.23 -5.74
N LYS A 234 -1.07 18.72 -5.85
CA LYS A 234 -0.07 18.65 -4.78
C LYS A 234 -0.40 19.52 -3.56
N VAL A 235 -1.26 20.53 -3.72
CA VAL A 235 -1.65 21.45 -2.65
C VAL A 235 -3.14 21.39 -2.31
N THR A 236 -3.90 20.55 -3.00
CA THR A 236 -5.32 20.32 -2.69
C THR A 236 -5.46 19.56 -1.37
N GLY A 237 -6.15 20.17 -0.42
CA GLY A 237 -6.40 19.59 0.90
C GLY A 237 -7.51 18.54 0.92
N VAL A 238 -7.45 17.63 1.88
CA VAL A 238 -8.46 16.59 2.13
C VAL A 238 -9.26 16.90 3.38
N ASN A 239 -10.59 17.01 3.23
CA ASN A 239 -11.51 17.35 4.30
C ASN A 239 -12.62 16.31 4.52
N ASP A 240 -12.93 15.51 3.51
CA ASP A 240 -13.89 14.41 3.58
C ASP A 240 -13.37 13.18 2.82
N ARG A 241 -14.18 12.10 2.83
CA ARG A 241 -13.80 10.82 2.23
C ARG A 241 -13.86 10.78 0.71
N VAL A 242 -14.63 11.68 0.08
CA VAL A 242 -14.67 11.79 -1.39
C VAL A 242 -13.35 12.40 -1.86
N GLN A 243 -12.91 13.47 -1.18
CA GLN A 243 -11.61 14.08 -1.41
C GLN A 243 -10.46 13.11 -1.08
N LEU A 244 -10.57 12.31 0.00
CA LEU A 244 -9.57 11.29 0.33
C LEU A 244 -9.42 10.23 -0.78
N ALA A 245 -10.53 9.75 -1.34
CA ALA A 245 -10.49 8.78 -2.43
C ALA A 245 -9.88 9.38 -3.71
N ALA A 246 -10.24 10.62 -4.05
CA ALA A 246 -9.65 11.34 -5.19
C ALA A 246 -8.14 11.58 -5.01
N ALA A 247 -7.73 12.01 -3.81
CA ALA A 247 -6.32 12.17 -3.45
C ALA A 247 -5.57 10.83 -3.51
N GLY A 248 -6.16 9.74 -3.03
CA GLY A 248 -5.58 8.40 -3.13
C GLY A 248 -5.38 7.95 -4.58
N ALA A 249 -6.36 8.19 -5.46
CA ALA A 249 -6.25 7.88 -6.88
C ALA A 249 -5.14 8.69 -7.56
N ARG A 250 -5.05 10.00 -7.28
CA ARG A 250 -4.01 10.87 -7.85
C ARG A 250 -2.62 10.55 -7.30
N MET A 251 -2.48 10.25 -6.02
CA MET A 251 -1.22 9.77 -5.43
C MET A 251 -0.76 8.48 -6.11
N ASN A 252 -1.67 7.53 -6.30
CA ASN A 252 -1.37 6.29 -7.01
C ASN A 252 -0.88 6.56 -8.45
N GLN A 253 -1.48 7.51 -9.17
CA GLN A 253 -1.00 7.91 -10.49
C GLN A 253 0.46 8.41 -10.46
N TYR A 254 0.82 9.26 -9.49
CA TYR A 254 2.22 9.72 -9.35
C TYR A 254 3.19 8.58 -9.05
N ILE A 255 2.81 7.66 -8.16
CA ILE A 255 3.62 6.48 -7.81
C ILE A 255 3.83 5.61 -9.05
N LEU A 256 2.76 5.28 -9.77
CA LEU A 256 2.85 4.49 -10.99
C LEU A 256 3.66 5.19 -12.07
N GLU A 257 3.48 6.51 -12.27
CA GLU A 257 4.25 7.28 -13.24
C GLU A 257 5.75 7.26 -12.92
N LYS A 258 6.12 7.43 -11.65
CA LYS A 258 7.51 7.30 -11.19
C LYS A 258 8.09 5.93 -11.57
N HIS A 259 7.37 4.84 -11.30
CA HIS A 259 7.82 3.49 -11.63
C HIS A 259 7.88 3.24 -13.15
N MET A 260 6.90 3.73 -13.91
CA MET A 260 6.89 3.61 -15.37
C MET A 260 8.08 4.33 -16.01
N ARG A 261 8.39 5.55 -15.54
CA ARG A 261 9.58 6.30 -15.96
C ARG A 261 10.89 5.60 -15.57
N ALA A 262 10.87 4.76 -14.54
CA ALA A 262 12.01 3.95 -14.09
C ALA A 262 12.11 2.58 -14.81
N GLY A 263 11.23 2.27 -15.76
CA GLY A 263 11.30 1.05 -16.58
C GLY A 263 10.32 -0.07 -16.22
N VAL A 264 9.27 0.22 -15.43
CA VAL A 264 8.19 -0.74 -15.14
C VAL A 264 7.09 -0.65 -16.18
N THR A 265 6.57 -1.78 -16.64
CA THR A 265 5.35 -1.82 -17.46
C THR A 265 4.12 -1.97 -16.57
N VAL A 266 3.26 -0.95 -16.55
CA VAL A 266 1.94 -1.02 -15.92
C VAL A 266 0.90 -1.07 -17.04
N VAL A 267 0.28 -2.23 -17.24
CA VAL A 267 -0.61 -2.46 -18.39
C VAL A 267 -1.88 -1.62 -18.30
N ASP A 268 -2.44 -1.49 -17.11
CA ASP A 268 -3.62 -0.67 -16.83
C ASP A 268 -3.43 0.10 -15.51
N PRO A 269 -2.95 1.35 -15.57
CA PRO A 269 -2.81 2.20 -14.40
C PRO A 269 -4.14 2.48 -13.68
N GLY A 270 -5.29 2.36 -14.35
CA GLY A 270 -6.61 2.61 -13.76
C GLY A 270 -7.08 1.52 -12.80
N SER A 271 -6.51 0.31 -12.90
CA SER A 271 -6.83 -0.84 -12.03
C SER A 271 -5.66 -1.35 -11.19
N THR A 272 -4.52 -0.66 -11.25
CA THR A 272 -3.31 -1.01 -10.50
C THR A 272 -3.13 -0.08 -9.31
N TRP A 273 -2.96 -0.61 -8.10
CA TRP A 273 -2.76 0.17 -6.87
C TRP A 273 -1.43 -0.19 -6.21
N VAL A 274 -0.60 0.81 -5.90
CA VAL A 274 0.73 0.61 -5.34
C VAL A 274 0.95 1.56 -4.16
N ASP A 275 1.31 1.01 -3.00
CA ASP A 275 1.70 1.80 -1.83
C ASP A 275 3.05 2.50 -2.03
N ALA A 276 3.26 3.62 -1.33
CA ALA A 276 4.43 4.49 -1.54
C ALA A 276 5.79 3.84 -1.21
N SER A 277 5.81 2.81 -0.36
CA SER A 277 6.99 2.05 0.06
C SER A 277 7.35 0.89 -0.87
N VAL A 278 6.49 0.56 -1.84
CA VAL A 278 6.72 -0.56 -2.76
C VAL A 278 7.93 -0.29 -3.65
N VAL A 279 8.76 -1.31 -3.83
CA VAL A 279 9.93 -1.27 -4.69
C VAL A 279 9.72 -2.20 -5.89
N LEU A 280 9.90 -1.66 -7.09
CA LEU A 280 9.76 -2.39 -8.34
C LEU A 280 11.07 -2.29 -9.13
N GLY A 281 11.60 -3.44 -9.54
CA GLY A 281 12.76 -3.56 -10.41
C GLY A 281 12.46 -3.19 -11.86
N ARG A 282 13.52 -3.06 -12.68
CA ARG A 282 13.39 -2.81 -14.12
C ARG A 282 12.65 -3.96 -14.80
N ASP A 283 11.93 -3.67 -15.88
CA ASP A 283 11.28 -4.68 -16.73
C ASP A 283 10.21 -5.53 -16.01
N VAL A 284 9.81 -5.12 -14.80
CA VAL A 284 8.63 -5.66 -14.11
C VAL A 284 7.38 -5.37 -14.93
N VAL A 285 6.49 -6.35 -15.03
CA VAL A 285 5.18 -6.20 -15.67
C VAL A 285 4.06 -6.36 -14.64
N LEU A 286 3.28 -5.30 -14.45
CA LEU A 286 2.05 -5.32 -13.67
C LEU A 286 0.85 -5.41 -14.61
N TRP A 287 0.15 -6.54 -14.56
CA TRP A 287 -1.10 -6.77 -15.28
C TRP A 287 -2.28 -6.08 -14.59
N PRO A 288 -3.44 -5.95 -15.26
CA PRO A 288 -4.62 -5.29 -14.67
C PRO A 288 -5.09 -5.92 -13.35
N GLY A 289 -5.69 -5.10 -12.49
CA GLY A 289 -6.27 -5.55 -11.22
C GLY A 289 -5.24 -5.92 -10.15
N VAL A 290 -4.02 -5.37 -10.21
CA VAL A 290 -2.96 -5.63 -9.21
C VAL A 290 -3.02 -4.62 -8.06
N GLN A 291 -2.85 -5.09 -6.84
CA GLN A 291 -2.64 -4.25 -5.65
C GLN A 291 -1.37 -4.70 -4.90
N LEU A 292 -0.42 -3.80 -4.74
CA LEU A 292 0.84 -4.02 -4.01
C LEU A 292 0.86 -3.11 -2.78
N TYR A 293 0.89 -3.73 -1.60
CA TYR A 293 0.74 -3.04 -0.31
C TYR A 293 1.97 -3.21 0.59
N GLY A 294 2.15 -2.26 1.50
CA GLY A 294 3.24 -2.24 2.49
C GLY A 294 4.62 -2.30 1.84
N ASP A 295 5.51 -3.12 2.38
CA ASP A 295 6.91 -3.23 1.94
C ASP A 295 7.09 -4.32 0.86
N THR A 296 6.13 -4.42 -0.05
CA THR A 296 6.21 -5.36 -1.17
C THR A 296 7.37 -4.99 -2.09
N VAL A 297 8.17 -5.99 -2.46
CA VAL A 297 9.30 -5.85 -3.39
C VAL A 297 9.09 -6.80 -4.55
N VAL A 298 9.21 -6.28 -5.78
CA VAL A 298 9.13 -7.07 -7.01
C VAL A 298 10.41 -6.83 -7.81
N ASP A 299 11.24 -7.86 -7.94
CA ASP A 299 12.53 -7.78 -8.59
C ASP A 299 12.43 -7.83 -10.14
N GLU A 300 13.56 -7.56 -10.80
CA GLU A 300 13.70 -7.45 -12.26
C GLU A 300 13.05 -8.60 -13.04
N ASP A 301 12.46 -8.29 -14.20
CA ASP A 301 11.78 -9.22 -15.12
C ASP A 301 10.56 -9.98 -14.55
N ALA A 302 10.17 -9.73 -13.30
CA ALA A 302 9.04 -10.41 -12.69
C ALA A 302 7.69 -9.92 -13.26
N GLN A 303 6.68 -10.80 -13.24
CA GLN A 303 5.34 -10.51 -13.71
C GLN A 303 4.31 -10.76 -12.61
N VAL A 304 3.49 -9.76 -12.32
CA VAL A 304 2.45 -9.82 -11.31
C VAL A 304 1.10 -9.52 -11.94
N GLY A 305 0.12 -10.37 -11.66
CA GLY A 305 -1.26 -10.25 -12.10
C GLY A 305 -1.63 -11.16 -13.28
N PRO A 306 -2.85 -10.98 -13.83
CA PRO A 306 -3.87 -10.04 -13.34
C PRO A 306 -4.45 -10.48 -11.98
N ASP A 307 -5.21 -9.58 -11.35
CA ASP A 307 -6.00 -9.82 -10.14
C ASP A 307 -5.17 -10.38 -8.97
N CYS A 308 -4.02 -9.76 -8.70
CA CYS A 308 -3.15 -10.11 -7.56
C CYS A 308 -3.22 -9.06 -6.47
N THR A 309 -3.29 -9.51 -5.21
CA THR A 309 -3.11 -8.64 -4.04
C THR A 309 -1.93 -9.16 -3.23
N LEU A 310 -0.86 -8.39 -3.13
CA LEU A 310 0.35 -8.75 -2.40
C LEU A 310 0.66 -7.71 -1.34
N LYS A 311 0.88 -8.14 -0.10
CA LYS A 311 1.25 -7.28 1.03
C LYS A 311 2.51 -7.78 1.69
N ASN A 312 3.50 -6.91 1.91
CA ASN A 312 4.79 -7.27 2.53
C ASN A 312 5.42 -8.52 1.90
N THR A 313 5.27 -8.67 0.57
CA THR A 313 5.69 -9.88 -0.15
C THR A 313 6.91 -9.58 -1.00
N ARG A 314 7.89 -10.47 -1.01
CA ARG A 314 9.06 -10.38 -1.90
C ARG A 314 8.88 -11.31 -3.08
N VAL A 315 8.88 -10.77 -4.28
CA VAL A 315 8.79 -11.51 -5.55
C VAL A 315 10.13 -11.40 -6.25
N GLY A 316 10.85 -12.52 -6.33
CA GLY A 316 12.18 -12.59 -6.91
C GLY A 316 12.18 -12.47 -8.44
N ALA A 317 13.38 -12.25 -8.99
CA ALA A 317 13.55 -11.96 -10.41
C ALA A 317 12.94 -13.03 -11.33
N ALA A 318 12.34 -12.58 -12.44
CA ALA A 318 11.66 -13.42 -13.43
C ALA A 318 10.55 -14.35 -12.87
N ALA A 319 10.10 -14.16 -11.62
CA ALA A 319 8.98 -14.92 -11.07
C ALA A 319 7.65 -14.47 -11.69
N ARG A 320 6.66 -15.37 -11.67
CA ARG A 320 5.32 -15.07 -12.19
C ARG A 320 4.26 -15.37 -11.13
N VAL A 321 3.53 -14.33 -10.71
CA VAL A 321 2.47 -14.41 -9.71
C VAL A 321 1.15 -13.99 -10.34
N VAL A 322 0.22 -14.93 -10.52
CA VAL A 322 -1.02 -14.72 -11.28
C VAL A 322 -2.22 -14.97 -10.38
N ARG A 323 -3.26 -14.12 -10.41
CA ARG A 323 -4.54 -14.31 -9.71
C ARG A 323 -4.38 -14.81 -8.27
N SER A 324 -3.48 -14.22 -7.50
CA SER A 324 -3.07 -14.74 -6.19
C SER A 324 -3.18 -13.69 -5.11
N HIS A 325 -3.47 -14.15 -3.89
CA HIS A 325 -3.47 -13.32 -2.69
C HIS A 325 -2.28 -13.72 -1.82
N GLY A 326 -1.47 -12.76 -1.38
CA GLY A 326 -0.24 -13.02 -0.63
C GLY A 326 0.01 -12.00 0.47
N GLU A 327 0.42 -12.48 1.64
CA GLU A 327 0.86 -11.63 2.76
C GLU A 327 2.12 -12.21 3.41
N GLU A 328 3.12 -11.36 3.70
CA GLU A 328 4.34 -11.70 4.45
C GLU A 328 5.01 -12.99 3.95
N SER A 329 5.25 -13.02 2.64
CA SER A 329 5.69 -14.22 1.91
C SER A 329 6.87 -13.92 0.99
N VAL A 330 7.61 -14.97 0.63
CA VAL A 330 8.73 -14.91 -0.32
C VAL A 330 8.47 -15.85 -1.49
N VAL A 331 8.46 -15.30 -2.70
CA VAL A 331 8.38 -16.02 -3.97
C VAL A 331 9.76 -15.97 -4.62
N GLY A 332 10.47 -17.08 -4.65
CA GLY A 332 11.84 -17.14 -5.17
C GLY A 332 11.97 -16.85 -6.68
N PRO A 333 13.19 -16.59 -7.17
CA PRO A 333 13.45 -16.31 -8.58
C PRO A 333 12.91 -17.38 -9.54
N GLY A 334 12.26 -16.96 -10.62
CA GLY A 334 11.66 -17.85 -11.63
C GLY A 334 10.51 -18.74 -11.12
N ALA A 335 10.05 -18.56 -9.87
CA ALA A 335 8.95 -19.33 -9.33
C ALA A 335 7.61 -18.96 -10.00
N VAL A 336 6.67 -19.91 -10.00
CA VAL A 336 5.35 -19.74 -10.61
C VAL A 336 4.27 -19.93 -9.56
N VAL A 337 3.50 -18.87 -9.31
CA VAL A 337 2.42 -18.85 -8.33
C VAL A 337 1.08 -18.58 -9.02
N GLY A 338 0.09 -19.41 -8.69
CA GLY A 338 -1.28 -19.30 -9.18
C GLY A 338 -1.54 -19.96 -10.54
N PRO A 339 -2.71 -19.68 -11.16
CA PRO A 339 -3.76 -18.77 -10.67
C PRO A 339 -4.49 -19.30 -9.42
N PHE A 340 -5.17 -18.46 -8.65
CA PHE A 340 -5.98 -18.83 -7.47
C PHE A 340 -5.18 -19.48 -6.34
N ALA A 341 -3.99 -18.94 -6.05
CA ALA A 341 -3.19 -19.35 -4.89
C ALA A 341 -3.36 -18.36 -3.73
N TYR A 342 -3.28 -18.88 -2.50
CA TYR A 342 -3.27 -18.09 -1.27
C TYR A 342 -1.99 -18.34 -0.47
N LEU A 343 -1.17 -17.30 -0.32
CA LEU A 343 0.09 -17.33 0.41
C LEU A 343 -0.10 -16.57 1.72
N ARG A 344 0.00 -17.28 2.84
CA ARG A 344 -0.13 -16.71 4.18
C ARG A 344 1.26 -16.47 4.78
N PRO A 345 1.34 -15.67 5.86
CA PRO A 345 2.61 -15.33 6.49
C PRO A 345 3.55 -16.53 6.73
N GLY A 346 4.83 -16.30 6.47
CA GLY A 346 5.89 -17.30 6.59
C GLY A 346 5.92 -18.33 5.46
N THR A 347 5.27 -18.06 4.33
CA THR A 347 5.41 -18.88 3.12
C THR A 347 6.68 -18.50 2.38
N GLU A 348 7.52 -19.49 2.08
CA GLU A 348 8.77 -19.31 1.35
C GLU A 348 8.87 -20.31 0.21
N LEU A 349 8.91 -19.81 -1.03
CA LEU A 349 9.13 -20.62 -2.23
C LEU A 349 10.57 -20.45 -2.71
N GLY A 350 11.25 -21.57 -2.94
CA GLY A 350 12.56 -21.61 -3.54
C GLY A 350 12.55 -21.26 -5.04
N VAL A 351 13.75 -21.16 -5.61
CA VAL A 351 13.98 -20.89 -7.03
C VAL A 351 13.17 -21.85 -7.90
N SER A 352 12.45 -21.32 -8.89
CA SER A 352 11.66 -22.10 -9.86
C SER A 352 10.66 -23.08 -9.24
N ALA A 353 10.26 -22.88 -7.99
CA ALA A 353 9.21 -23.65 -7.35
C ALA A 353 7.83 -23.27 -7.94
N LYS A 354 6.83 -24.13 -7.72
CA LYS A 354 5.48 -23.92 -8.23
C LYS A 354 4.43 -24.09 -7.14
N LEU A 355 3.60 -23.06 -6.97
CA LEU A 355 2.27 -23.15 -6.38
C LEU A 355 1.25 -22.96 -7.47
N GLY A 356 0.45 -23.98 -7.76
CA GLY A 356 -0.55 -23.90 -8.80
C GLY A 356 -1.94 -23.54 -8.28
N ALA A 357 -2.96 -24.03 -8.96
CA ALA A 357 -4.32 -23.55 -8.74
C ALA A 357 -4.99 -24.15 -7.52
N PHE A 358 -5.68 -23.29 -6.76
CA PHE A 358 -6.39 -23.63 -5.53
C PHE A 358 -5.46 -24.21 -4.47
N VAL A 359 -4.28 -23.60 -4.34
CA VAL A 359 -3.27 -23.99 -3.36
C VAL A 359 -3.15 -22.92 -2.29
N GLU A 360 -3.29 -23.33 -1.03
CA GLU A 360 -3.04 -22.48 0.13
C GLU A 360 -1.75 -22.92 0.83
N THR A 361 -0.93 -21.95 1.23
CA THR A 361 0.31 -22.19 1.96
C THR A 361 0.39 -21.28 3.18
N LYS A 362 0.99 -21.77 4.28
CA LYS A 362 1.18 -21.01 5.51
C LYS A 362 2.39 -21.51 6.28
N ASN A 363 3.27 -20.60 6.73
CA ASN A 363 4.40 -20.92 7.59
C ASN A 363 5.17 -22.16 7.11
N SER A 364 5.47 -22.19 5.81
CA SER A 364 5.99 -23.37 5.12
C SER A 364 7.06 -22.98 4.11
N THR A 365 8.12 -23.78 4.06
CA THR A 365 9.23 -23.63 3.11
C THR A 365 9.12 -24.70 2.04
N ILE A 366 9.16 -24.31 0.78
CA ILE A 366 9.07 -25.19 -0.38
C ILE A 366 10.35 -25.04 -1.19
N GLY A 367 11.17 -26.08 -1.23
CA GLY A 367 12.49 -26.04 -1.84
C GLY A 367 12.49 -25.76 -3.35
N ALA A 368 13.69 -25.50 -3.88
CA ALA A 368 13.89 -25.20 -5.29
C ALA A 368 13.29 -26.27 -6.21
N HIS A 369 12.68 -25.83 -7.31
CA HIS A 369 12.07 -26.68 -8.34
C HIS A 369 10.91 -27.59 -7.87
N SER A 370 10.50 -27.51 -6.60
CA SER A 370 9.40 -28.30 -6.05
C SER A 370 8.04 -27.76 -6.48
N LYS A 371 7.06 -28.65 -6.58
CA LYS A 371 5.74 -28.34 -7.14
C LYS A 371 4.62 -28.80 -6.21
N VAL A 372 3.74 -27.87 -5.89
CA VAL A 372 2.42 -28.12 -5.30
C VAL A 372 1.39 -27.56 -6.31
N PRO A 373 0.98 -28.35 -7.30
CA PRO A 373 0.34 -27.79 -8.50
C PRO A 373 -1.17 -27.61 -8.38
N HIS A 374 -1.86 -28.33 -7.50
CA HIS A 374 -3.33 -28.38 -7.52
C HIS A 374 -3.95 -28.63 -6.13
N LEU A 375 -4.99 -27.87 -5.78
CA LEU A 375 -5.99 -28.21 -4.76
C LEU A 375 -5.40 -28.70 -3.43
N THR A 376 -4.39 -28.00 -2.90
CA THR A 376 -3.62 -28.52 -1.76
C THR A 376 -3.45 -27.44 -0.70
N TYR A 377 -3.60 -27.82 0.57
CA TYR A 377 -3.21 -26.98 1.70
C TYR A 377 -1.87 -27.46 2.28
N VAL A 378 -0.90 -26.55 2.40
CA VAL A 378 0.42 -26.79 3.01
C VAL A 378 0.60 -25.86 4.21
N GLY A 379 0.40 -26.38 5.42
CA GLY A 379 0.59 -25.64 6.66
C GLY A 379 1.70 -26.20 7.53
N ASP A 380 2.54 -25.33 8.09
CA ASP A 380 3.61 -25.68 9.03
C ASP A 380 4.54 -26.79 8.50
N ALA A 381 4.95 -26.73 7.23
CA ALA A 381 5.71 -27.80 6.58
C ALA A 381 7.05 -27.33 5.98
N THR A 382 7.99 -28.26 5.87
CA THR A 382 9.20 -28.10 5.05
C THR A 382 9.17 -29.14 3.96
N ILE A 383 9.21 -28.71 2.70
CA ILE A 383 9.31 -29.56 1.52
C ILE A 383 10.67 -29.31 0.89
N GLY A 384 11.44 -30.37 0.65
CA GLY A 384 12.75 -30.32 0.00
C GLY A 384 12.69 -29.89 -1.46
N GLU A 385 13.77 -30.15 -2.19
CA GLU A 385 13.95 -29.72 -3.57
C GLU A 385 13.44 -30.74 -4.56
N HIS A 386 13.06 -30.30 -5.76
CA HIS A 386 12.60 -31.15 -6.87
C HIS A 386 11.48 -32.13 -6.51
N SER A 387 10.73 -31.91 -5.43
CA SER A 387 9.63 -32.74 -4.96
C SER A 387 8.32 -32.35 -5.64
N ASN A 388 7.39 -33.29 -5.75
CA ASN A 388 6.07 -33.04 -6.33
C ASN A 388 4.99 -33.57 -5.40
N ILE A 389 4.12 -32.68 -4.95
CA ILE A 389 2.95 -33.02 -4.14
C ILE A 389 1.76 -33.27 -5.07
N GLY A 390 1.13 -34.43 -4.95
CA GLY A 390 -0.04 -34.79 -5.74
C GLY A 390 -1.23 -33.88 -5.44
N ALA A 391 -2.14 -33.76 -6.42
CA ALA A 391 -3.32 -32.94 -6.29
C ALA A 391 -4.21 -33.37 -5.12
N SER A 392 -5.00 -32.45 -4.56
CA SER A 392 -5.97 -32.78 -3.49
C SER A 392 -5.32 -33.27 -2.19
N SER A 393 -4.06 -32.91 -1.93
CA SER A 393 -3.37 -33.31 -0.71
C SER A 393 -3.61 -32.33 0.44
N VAL A 394 -3.40 -32.78 1.67
CA VAL A 394 -3.51 -31.91 2.85
C VAL A 394 -2.37 -32.20 3.82
N PHE A 395 -1.63 -31.15 4.20
CA PHE A 395 -0.71 -31.18 5.33
C PHE A 395 -1.50 -30.89 6.61
N VAL A 396 -1.95 -31.96 7.27
CA VAL A 396 -2.81 -31.89 8.46
C VAL A 396 -1.95 -31.52 9.66
N ASN A 397 -1.79 -30.22 9.88
CA ASN A 397 -0.93 -29.64 10.90
C ASN A 397 -1.59 -29.49 12.28
N TYR A 398 -2.92 -29.58 12.38
CA TYR A 398 -3.68 -29.31 13.61
C TYR A 398 -4.38 -30.56 14.13
N ASP A 399 -4.14 -30.91 15.40
CA ASP A 399 -4.70 -32.10 16.05
C ASP A 399 -6.03 -31.84 16.81
N GLY A 400 -6.51 -30.60 16.78
CA GLY A 400 -7.65 -30.14 17.59
C GLY A 400 -7.25 -29.24 18.77
N VAL A 401 -5.97 -29.18 19.12
CA VAL A 401 -5.43 -28.33 20.21
C VAL A 401 -4.11 -27.66 19.83
N ARG A 402 -3.15 -28.41 19.27
CA ARG A 402 -1.79 -27.96 18.94
C ARG A 402 -1.50 -28.11 17.45
N LYS A 403 -0.47 -27.37 17.02
CA LYS A 403 0.08 -27.46 15.66
C LYS A 403 1.43 -28.14 15.65
N HIS A 404 1.66 -28.99 14.65
CA HIS A 404 2.88 -29.78 14.49
C HIS A 404 3.43 -29.63 13.08
N ARG A 405 4.74 -29.87 12.92
CA ARG A 405 5.40 -29.78 11.61
C ARG A 405 5.43 -31.10 10.86
N THR A 406 5.34 -30.99 9.53
CA THR A 406 5.64 -32.07 8.59
C THR A 406 6.93 -31.76 7.82
N VAL A 407 7.77 -32.77 7.60
CA VAL A 407 8.99 -32.65 6.79
C VAL A 407 8.91 -33.61 5.62
N VAL A 408 9.06 -33.10 4.40
CA VAL A 408 9.13 -33.87 3.16
C VAL A 408 10.50 -33.63 2.55
N GLY A 409 11.22 -34.68 2.25
CA GLY A 409 12.54 -34.63 1.63
C GLY A 409 12.54 -34.15 0.18
N SER A 410 13.70 -34.23 -0.44
CA SER A 410 13.93 -33.90 -1.85
C SER A 410 13.56 -35.06 -2.78
N HIS A 411 13.21 -34.75 -4.02
CA HIS A 411 12.81 -35.73 -5.06
C HIS A 411 11.63 -36.63 -4.70
N VAL A 412 10.81 -36.27 -3.70
CA VAL A 412 9.61 -37.02 -3.30
C VAL A 412 8.52 -36.90 -4.37
N ARG A 413 7.72 -37.95 -4.54
CA ARG A 413 6.53 -37.95 -5.38
C ARG A 413 5.34 -38.44 -4.57
N ALA A 414 4.61 -37.50 -3.97
CA ALA A 414 3.37 -37.84 -3.29
C ALA A 414 2.24 -38.01 -4.32
N GLY A 415 1.52 -39.12 -4.26
CA GLY A 415 0.31 -39.36 -5.02
C GLY A 415 -0.80 -38.39 -4.64
N SER A 416 -1.79 -38.25 -5.53
CA SER A 416 -2.97 -37.43 -5.27
C SER A 416 -3.75 -37.89 -4.04
N ASP A 417 -4.47 -36.98 -3.39
CA ASP A 417 -5.28 -37.28 -2.21
C ASP A 417 -4.44 -37.89 -1.06
N THR A 418 -3.22 -37.39 -0.88
CA THR A 418 -2.37 -37.78 0.25
C THR A 418 -2.64 -36.87 1.45
N MET A 419 -2.94 -37.47 2.60
CA MET A 419 -3.09 -36.77 3.88
C MET A 419 -1.84 -36.97 4.72
N PHE A 420 -1.12 -35.89 5.02
CA PHE A 420 0.09 -35.90 5.86
C PHE A 420 -0.30 -35.52 7.29
N ILE A 421 -0.52 -36.49 8.17
CA ILE A 421 -0.88 -36.21 9.56
C ILE A 421 0.38 -35.86 10.35
N ALA A 422 0.52 -34.58 10.68
CA ALA A 422 1.68 -34.08 11.41
C ALA A 422 1.67 -34.57 12.88
N PRO A 423 2.84 -34.78 13.49
CA PRO A 423 4.17 -34.71 12.88
C PRO A 423 4.51 -35.97 12.06
N VAL A 424 5.03 -35.78 10.85
CA VAL A 424 5.51 -36.88 10.00
C VAL A 424 6.70 -36.44 9.15
N VAL A 425 7.64 -37.37 8.93
CA VAL A 425 8.82 -37.20 8.07
C VAL A 425 8.73 -38.15 6.88
N VAL A 426 8.85 -37.62 5.67
CA VAL A 426 8.94 -38.37 4.41
C VAL A 426 10.36 -38.22 3.87
N GLY A 427 11.11 -39.31 3.82
CA GLY A 427 12.50 -39.30 3.37
C GLY A 427 12.65 -39.04 1.87
N ASP A 428 13.87 -38.70 1.45
CA ASP A 428 14.20 -38.36 0.06
C ASP A 428 13.82 -39.47 -0.92
N GLY A 429 13.34 -39.08 -2.11
CA GLY A 429 12.97 -39.99 -3.18
C GLY A 429 11.80 -40.93 -2.88
N ALA A 430 11.12 -40.76 -1.73
CA ALA A 430 9.98 -41.59 -1.37
C ALA A 430 8.74 -41.27 -2.22
N TYR A 431 7.81 -42.23 -2.26
CA TYR A 431 6.55 -42.14 -2.96
C TYR A 431 5.37 -42.40 -2.02
N THR A 432 4.22 -41.82 -2.35
CA THR A 432 2.92 -42.26 -1.82
C THR A 432 2.01 -42.67 -2.98
N ALA A 433 1.21 -43.72 -2.80
CA ALA A 433 0.12 -43.98 -3.75
C ALA A 433 -1.02 -42.98 -3.56
N ALA A 434 -1.93 -42.93 -4.52
CA ALA A 434 -3.13 -42.10 -4.39
C ALA A 434 -4.01 -42.53 -3.19
N GLY A 435 -4.66 -41.58 -2.53
CA GLY A 435 -5.56 -41.84 -1.40
C GLY A 435 -4.84 -42.31 -0.13
N THR A 436 -3.56 -41.94 0.04
CA THR A 436 -2.74 -42.41 1.17
C THR A 436 -2.87 -41.48 2.39
N VAL A 437 -3.11 -42.05 3.56
CA VAL A 437 -3.10 -41.36 4.85
C VAL A 437 -1.81 -41.70 5.59
N LEU A 438 -0.85 -40.78 5.59
CA LEU A 438 0.42 -40.92 6.29
C LEU A 438 0.28 -40.54 7.77
N ARG A 439 0.52 -41.53 8.65
CA ARG A 439 0.51 -41.37 10.12
C ARG A 439 1.83 -41.69 10.78
N ARG A 440 2.80 -42.15 9.99
CA ARG A 440 4.13 -42.60 10.43
C ARG A 440 5.15 -42.18 9.39
N ASN A 441 6.39 -42.03 9.81
CA ASN A 441 7.48 -41.66 8.94
C ASN A 441 7.63 -42.66 7.77
N VAL A 442 8.00 -42.14 6.62
CA VAL A 442 8.25 -42.91 5.40
C VAL A 442 9.76 -42.87 5.14
N PRO A 443 10.47 -44.02 5.14
CA PRO A 443 11.89 -44.05 4.83
C PRO A 443 12.22 -43.55 3.42
N PRO A 444 13.46 -43.10 3.17
CA PRO A 444 13.91 -42.74 1.82
C PRO A 444 13.67 -43.87 0.81
N GLY A 445 13.25 -43.52 -0.41
CA GLY A 445 12.98 -44.45 -1.51
C GLY A 445 11.79 -45.41 -1.31
N ALA A 446 11.09 -45.35 -0.18
CA ALA A 446 9.96 -46.23 0.08
C ALA A 446 8.68 -45.78 -0.62
N LEU A 447 7.78 -46.73 -0.90
CA LEU A 447 6.40 -46.45 -1.27
C LEU A 447 5.49 -46.65 -0.05
N ALA A 448 4.72 -45.62 0.31
CA ALA A 448 3.68 -45.70 1.33
C ALA A 448 2.28 -45.79 0.71
N VAL A 449 1.46 -46.71 1.22
CA VAL A 449 0.07 -46.94 0.81
C VAL A 449 -0.81 -47.20 2.03
N SER A 450 -2.07 -46.76 2.01
CA SER A 450 -3.04 -47.06 3.07
C SER A 450 -4.43 -47.47 2.58
N GLY A 451 -4.67 -47.42 1.26
CA GLY A 451 -5.94 -47.83 0.65
C GLY A 451 -6.05 -49.35 0.49
N GLY A 452 -7.27 -49.88 0.54
CA GLY A 452 -7.57 -51.26 0.18
C GLY A 452 -7.65 -51.45 -1.34
N PRO A 453 -7.61 -52.70 -1.85
CA PRO A 453 -7.80 -52.97 -3.26
C PRO A 453 -9.20 -52.53 -3.71
N GLN A 454 -9.32 -52.06 -4.96
CA GLN A 454 -10.60 -51.74 -5.56
C GLN A 454 -11.49 -53.00 -5.59
N ARG A 455 -12.77 -52.84 -5.22
CA ARG A 455 -13.80 -53.87 -5.39
C ARG A 455 -14.94 -53.35 -6.25
N ASN A 456 -15.25 -54.06 -7.33
CA ASN A 456 -16.43 -53.78 -8.14
C ASN A 456 -17.63 -54.52 -7.54
N ILE A 457 -18.79 -53.85 -7.47
CA ILE A 457 -20.06 -54.46 -7.02
C ILE A 457 -21.00 -54.48 -8.24
N ASP A 458 -21.00 -55.60 -8.95
CA ASP A 458 -21.73 -55.70 -10.21
C ASP A 458 -23.24 -55.52 -10.01
N GLY A 459 -23.84 -54.77 -10.93
CA GLY A 459 -25.27 -54.48 -10.92
C GLY A 459 -25.75 -53.60 -9.75
N TRP A 460 -24.85 -52.91 -9.03
CA TRP A 460 -25.25 -52.08 -7.88
C TRP A 460 -26.26 -51.00 -8.26
N VAL A 461 -26.04 -50.30 -9.39
CA VAL A 461 -26.91 -49.21 -9.86
C VAL A 461 -28.31 -49.73 -10.17
N GLN A 462 -28.43 -50.82 -10.92
CA GLN A 462 -29.72 -51.41 -11.24
C GLN A 462 -30.47 -51.86 -9.98
N ARG A 463 -29.76 -52.42 -8.98
CA ARG A 463 -30.37 -52.90 -7.73
C ARG A 463 -30.80 -51.78 -6.78
N HIS A 464 -30.03 -50.69 -6.67
CA HIS A 464 -30.25 -49.66 -5.64
C HIS A 464 -30.84 -48.36 -6.18
N ARG A 465 -30.85 -48.18 -7.50
CA ARG A 465 -31.32 -46.99 -8.21
C ARG A 465 -32.13 -47.40 -9.44
N ALA A 466 -33.06 -48.34 -9.24
CA ALA A 466 -33.95 -48.81 -10.29
C ALA A 466 -34.71 -47.65 -10.95
N ASP A 467 -35.08 -47.83 -12.22
CA ASP A 467 -35.86 -46.88 -13.03
C ASP A 467 -35.26 -45.48 -13.21
N THR A 468 -33.97 -45.32 -12.91
CA THR A 468 -33.20 -44.12 -13.20
C THR A 468 -32.51 -44.20 -14.57
N ASP A 469 -32.16 -43.05 -15.16
CA ASP A 469 -31.41 -43.02 -16.42
C ASP A 469 -30.08 -43.79 -16.36
N PRO A 470 -29.26 -43.71 -15.29
CA PRO A 470 -28.08 -44.55 -15.16
C PRO A 470 -28.38 -46.05 -15.15
N ALA A 471 -29.47 -46.49 -14.50
CA ALA A 471 -29.85 -47.90 -14.49
C ALA A 471 -30.29 -48.39 -15.88
N ARG A 472 -31.10 -47.60 -16.59
CA ARG A 472 -31.50 -47.89 -17.97
C ARG A 472 -30.30 -47.94 -18.92
N ALA A 473 -29.39 -46.97 -18.81
CA ALA A 473 -28.17 -46.91 -19.63
C ALA A 473 -27.27 -48.13 -19.38
N ALA A 474 -27.07 -48.51 -18.12
CA ALA A 474 -26.27 -49.67 -17.77
C ALA A 474 -26.90 -51.00 -18.22
N ALA A 475 -28.24 -51.14 -18.13
CA ALA A 475 -28.95 -52.29 -18.68
C ALA A 475 -28.83 -52.37 -20.20
N LYS A 476 -29.00 -51.25 -20.91
CA LYS A 476 -28.83 -51.16 -22.37
C LYS A 476 -27.40 -51.53 -22.79
N ALA A 477 -26.39 -51.05 -22.07
CA ALA A 477 -24.98 -51.36 -22.35
C ALA A 477 -24.67 -52.85 -22.14
N LYS A 478 -25.19 -53.47 -21.08
CA LYS A 478 -25.05 -54.91 -20.84
C LYS A 478 -25.71 -55.74 -21.94
N ALA A 479 -26.95 -55.42 -22.30
CA ALA A 479 -27.66 -56.10 -23.39
C ALA A 479 -26.93 -55.98 -24.73
N ALA A 480 -26.29 -54.83 -25.01
CA ALA A 480 -25.47 -54.63 -26.21
C ALA A 480 -24.18 -55.46 -26.18
N GLN A 481 -23.54 -55.63 -25.02
CA GLN A 481 -22.36 -56.49 -24.88
C GLN A 481 -22.70 -57.97 -25.06
N GLU A 482 -23.85 -58.42 -24.57
CA GLU A 482 -24.34 -59.79 -24.73
C GLU A 482 -24.61 -60.11 -26.21
N THR A 483 -25.28 -59.21 -26.94
CA THR A 483 -25.52 -59.37 -28.39
C THR A 483 -24.25 -59.33 -29.26
N THR A 484 -23.19 -58.67 -28.81
CA THR A 484 -21.89 -58.65 -29.53
C THR A 484 -21.07 -59.93 -29.30
N THR A 485 -21.33 -60.64 -28.20
CA THR A 485 -20.60 -61.87 -27.84
C THR A 485 -21.21 -63.10 -28.53
N GLU A 486 -22.53 -63.13 -28.74
CA GLU A 486 -23.22 -64.21 -29.47
C GLU A 486 -22.94 -64.24 -30.99
N GLN A 487 -22.51 -63.13 -31.60
CA GLN A 487 -22.23 -63.08 -33.05
C GLN A 487 -20.88 -63.69 -33.48
N LYS A 488 -20.01 -64.12 -32.54
CA LYS A 488 -18.70 -64.73 -32.87
C LYS A 488 -18.66 -66.26 -32.89
N ASP A 489 -19.72 -66.93 -32.43
CA ASP A 489 -19.78 -68.40 -32.36
C ASP A 489 -20.67 -69.04 -33.45
N GLY A 490 -20.87 -68.35 -34.58
CA GLY A 490 -21.57 -68.89 -35.76
C GLY A 490 -20.62 -69.50 -36.79
N ASP A 491 -20.60 -70.84 -36.85
CA ASP A 491 -20.15 -71.75 -37.92
C ASP A 491 -18.80 -71.50 -38.61
N ALA A 492 -17.78 -72.22 -38.14
CA ALA A 492 -16.76 -72.82 -38.98
C ALA A 492 -17.16 -74.28 -39.30
N THR A 493 -17.80 -74.48 -40.46
CA THR A 493 -17.72 -75.70 -41.27
C THR A 493 -17.77 -75.33 -42.74
#